data_AF-J9SQH4-F1
#
_entry.id   AF-J9SQH4-F1
#
_cell.length_a   1.000
_cell.length_b   1.000
_cell.length_c   1.000
_cell.angle_alpha   90.00
_cell.angle_beta   90.00
_cell.angle_gamma   90.00
#
_symmetry.space_group_name_H-M   'P 1'
#
loop_
_entity.id
_entity.type
_entity.pdbx_description
1 polymer ?
#
loop_
_entity_poly.entity_id
_entity_poly.type
_entity_poly.pdbx_seq_one_letter_code
_entity_poly.pdbx_strand_id
1 'polypeptide(L)'
;YWHYHDHVVGTMHGTVGIRNGLYGPVVVRRKDDVQPDATHTIVFNDMSINNRPAHTGPDYEATVGDRVEIVMITHGEYYHTFHMHGHRWADNRTVMLTGPDDPSQVIDYKICGPADSFGFQIIAGEGVGADAWMYHCHVQSH
;
A
#
# COMPACT_ATOMS: atom_id res chain seq x y z
N TYR A 1 -7.45 5.61 -4.76
CA TYR A 1 -7.50 4.44 -3.88
C TYR A 1 -8.22 4.86 -2.63
N TRP A 2 -9.11 4.01 -2.15
CA TRP A 2 -9.97 4.26 -1.00
C TRP A 2 -10.02 3.00 -0.15
N HIS A 3 -10.71 3.07 0.99
CA HIS A 3 -10.95 1.92 1.85
C HIS A 3 -12.31 2.01 2.52
N TYR A 4 -12.75 0.91 3.11
CA TYR A 4 -13.89 0.82 4.00
C TYR A 4 -13.44 0.22 5.33
N HIS A 5 -14.13 0.56 6.42
CA HIS A 5 -13.92 -0.05 7.73
C HIS A 5 -15.17 0.03 8.61
N ASP A 6 -15.17 -0.75 9.69
CA ASP A 6 -16.18 -0.64 10.76
C ASP A 6 -16.07 0.70 11.50
N HIS A 7 -17.20 1.21 12.00
CA HIS A 7 -17.27 2.48 12.73
C HIS A 7 -17.99 2.36 14.09
N VAL A 8 -18.38 1.16 14.52
CA VAL A 8 -19.22 1.01 15.73
C VAL A 8 -18.78 -0.08 16.71
N VAL A 9 -17.87 -0.98 16.33
CA VAL A 9 -17.41 -2.05 17.21
C VAL A 9 -16.40 -1.49 18.22
N GLY A 10 -16.76 -1.61 19.50
CA GLY A 10 -15.97 -1.19 20.66
C GLY A 10 -16.07 0.30 21.01
N THR A 11 -16.03 1.19 20.03
CA THR A 11 -16.20 2.65 20.22
C THR A 11 -17.09 3.23 19.12
N MET A 12 -17.53 4.49 19.30
CA MET A 12 -18.24 5.25 18.26
C MET A 12 -17.40 5.55 17.01
N HIS A 13 -16.12 5.16 17.00
CA HIS A 13 -15.19 5.29 15.89
C HIS A 13 -14.66 3.92 15.41
N GLY A 14 -15.28 2.81 15.84
CA GLY A 14 -14.94 1.46 15.37
C GLY A 14 -13.55 0.95 15.78
N THR A 15 -12.95 1.51 16.83
CA THR A 15 -11.55 1.22 17.21
C THR A 15 -11.28 -0.28 17.38
N VAL A 16 -12.21 -1.03 18.00
CA VAL A 16 -12.03 -2.48 18.19
C VAL A 16 -12.31 -3.25 16.89
N GLY A 17 -13.25 -2.77 16.07
CA GLY A 17 -13.51 -3.35 14.75
C GLY A 17 -12.28 -3.29 13.85
N ILE A 18 -11.70 -2.10 13.70
CA ILE A 18 -10.46 -1.87 12.93
C ILE A 18 -9.32 -2.71 13.47
N ARG A 19 -9.08 -2.65 14.79
CA ARG A 19 -8.02 -3.44 15.44
C ARG A 19 -8.16 -4.94 15.19
N ASN A 20 -9.39 -5.44 15.07
CA ASN A 20 -9.69 -6.85 14.84
C ASN A 20 -9.83 -7.24 13.36
N GLY A 21 -9.55 -6.33 12.42
CA GLY A 21 -9.50 -6.66 11.00
C GLY A 21 -10.72 -6.27 10.16
N LEU A 22 -11.65 -5.46 10.70
CA LEU A 22 -12.79 -4.95 9.93
C LEU A 22 -12.40 -3.74 9.08
N TYR A 23 -11.54 -3.97 8.09
CA TYR A 23 -11.11 -3.00 7.08
C TYR A 23 -10.97 -3.68 5.72
N GLY A 24 -10.98 -2.91 4.63
CA GLY A 24 -10.68 -3.44 3.31
C GLY A 24 -10.54 -2.38 2.21
N PRO A 25 -9.93 -2.75 1.07
CA PRO A 25 -9.63 -1.82 0.00
C PRO A 25 -10.87 -1.50 -0.85
N VAL A 26 -10.90 -0.29 -1.40
CA VAL A 26 -11.84 0.12 -2.46
C VAL A 26 -11.05 0.80 -3.58
N VAL A 27 -11.14 0.26 -4.78
CA VAL A 27 -10.53 0.86 -5.98
C VAL A 27 -11.65 1.35 -6.90
N VAL A 28 -11.72 2.68 -7.07
CA VAL A 28 -12.61 3.32 -8.05
C VAL A 28 -11.76 3.79 -9.21
N ARG A 29 -11.97 3.19 -10.38
CA ARG A 29 -11.18 3.46 -11.59
C ARG A 29 -11.86 4.54 -12.43
N ARG A 30 -11.05 5.43 -13.01
CA ARG A 30 -11.48 6.26 -14.13
C ARG A 30 -11.61 5.39 -15.38
N LYS A 31 -12.37 5.90 -16.34
CA LYS A 31 -12.33 5.36 -17.69
C LYS A 31 -10.88 5.36 -18.19
N ASP A 32 -10.48 4.27 -18.80
CA ASP A 32 -9.14 4.08 -19.40
C ASP A 32 -7.98 4.01 -18.39
N ASP A 33 -8.24 3.94 -17.07
CA ASP A 33 -7.19 3.61 -16.10
C ASP A 33 -6.63 2.21 -16.43
N VAL A 34 -5.29 2.11 -16.45
CA VAL A 34 -4.57 0.87 -16.73
C VAL A 34 -4.91 -0.19 -15.69
N GLN A 35 -5.23 -1.40 -16.15
CA GLN A 35 -5.53 -2.54 -15.27
C GLN A 35 -4.23 -3.27 -14.90
N PRO A 36 -4.09 -3.72 -13.66
CA PRO A 36 -3.00 -4.60 -13.26
C PRO A 36 -3.27 -6.07 -13.58
N ASP A 37 -2.21 -6.87 -13.59
CA ASP A 37 -2.29 -8.32 -13.63
C ASP A 37 -2.75 -8.87 -12.27
N ALA A 38 -2.31 -8.24 -11.18
CA ALA A 38 -2.72 -8.55 -9.82
C ALA A 38 -2.80 -7.30 -8.94
N THR A 39 -3.75 -7.30 -8.00
CA THR A 39 -3.87 -6.27 -6.95
C THR A 39 -3.61 -6.90 -5.58
N HIS A 40 -2.66 -6.36 -4.83
CA HIS A 40 -2.36 -6.76 -3.45
C HIS A 40 -2.68 -5.61 -2.49
N THR A 41 -3.16 -5.96 -1.29
CA THR A 41 -3.51 -4.97 -0.26
C THR A 41 -2.59 -5.10 0.93
N ILE A 42 -1.96 -3.99 1.32
CA ILE A 42 -1.08 -3.90 2.47
C ILE A 42 -1.68 -2.90 3.44
N VAL A 43 -2.04 -3.38 4.62
CA VAL A 43 -2.59 -2.56 5.69
C VAL A 43 -1.61 -2.56 6.86
N PHE A 44 -1.05 -1.41 7.16
CA PHE A 44 -0.39 -1.21 8.46
C PHE A 44 -1.47 -0.90 9.47
N ASN A 45 -1.73 -1.85 10.37
CA ASN A 45 -2.72 -1.70 11.44
C ASN A 45 -2.01 -1.84 12.78
N ASP A 46 -1.86 -0.72 13.49
CA ASP A 46 -0.91 -0.61 14.59
C ASP A 46 0.47 -1.18 14.19
N MET A 47 1.04 -2.12 14.95
CA MET A 47 2.35 -2.71 14.69
C MET A 47 2.29 -4.00 13.86
N SER A 48 1.23 -4.16 13.06
CA SER A 48 1.01 -5.36 12.25
C SER A 48 0.81 -5.02 10.78
N ILE A 49 1.15 -5.98 9.91
CA ILE A 49 0.80 -5.94 8.50
C ILE A 49 -0.35 -6.92 8.27
N ASN A 50 -1.51 -6.43 7.83
CA ASN A 50 -2.72 -7.23 7.63
C ASN A 50 -3.08 -8.10 8.86
N ASN A 51 -2.90 -7.55 10.08
CA ASN A 51 -3.13 -8.25 11.34
C ASN A 51 -2.31 -9.54 11.55
N ARG A 52 -1.22 -9.72 10.79
CA ARG A 52 -0.34 -10.88 10.94
C ARG A 52 0.67 -10.70 12.08
N PRO A 53 1.13 -11.81 12.70
CA PRO A 53 2.25 -11.76 13.63
C PRO A 53 3.51 -11.16 13.01
N ALA A 54 4.36 -10.55 13.84
CA ALA A 54 5.63 -9.97 13.39
C ALA A 54 6.49 -11.00 12.62
N HIS A 55 7.14 -10.55 11.56
CA HIS A 55 8.01 -11.36 10.69
C HIS A 55 7.33 -12.57 10.02
N THR A 56 6.04 -12.47 9.68
CA THR A 56 5.30 -13.55 8.99
C THR A 56 4.68 -13.12 7.65
N GLY A 57 5.28 -12.12 7.00
CA GLY A 57 4.79 -11.52 5.75
C GLY A 57 3.65 -10.53 5.98
N PRO A 58 2.66 -10.44 5.06
CA PRO A 58 2.44 -11.35 3.92
C PRO A 58 3.48 -11.20 2.80
N ASP A 59 3.83 -12.31 2.17
CA ASP A 59 4.67 -12.29 0.97
C ASP A 59 3.77 -12.27 -0.27
N TYR A 60 4.19 -11.53 -1.29
CA TYR A 60 3.51 -11.45 -2.59
C TYR A 60 4.48 -11.88 -3.69
N GLU A 61 3.98 -12.69 -4.61
CA GLU A 61 4.76 -13.20 -5.74
C GLU A 61 4.29 -12.54 -7.04
N ALA A 62 5.26 -12.25 -7.92
CA ALA A 62 5.02 -11.74 -9.25
C ALA A 62 6.15 -12.23 -10.18
N THR A 63 5.87 -12.31 -11.48
CA THR A 63 6.88 -12.56 -12.50
C THR A 63 7.48 -11.23 -12.95
N VAL A 64 8.77 -11.22 -13.32
CA VAL A 64 9.39 -10.03 -13.90
C VAL A 64 8.59 -9.58 -15.13
N GLY A 65 8.20 -8.30 -15.15
CA GLY A 65 7.36 -7.71 -16.20
C GLY A 65 5.88 -7.63 -15.85
N ASP A 66 5.40 -8.33 -14.81
CA ASP A 66 4.01 -8.23 -14.37
C ASP A 66 3.70 -6.81 -13.89
N ARG A 67 2.51 -6.33 -14.24
CA ARG A 67 1.95 -5.09 -13.71
C ARG A 67 1.25 -5.36 -12.40
N VAL A 68 1.91 -5.01 -11.31
CA VAL A 68 1.41 -5.26 -9.95
C VAL A 68 0.84 -3.97 -9.37
N GLU A 69 -0.40 -4.02 -8.88
CA GLU A 69 -1.03 -2.94 -8.13
C GLU A 69 -0.96 -3.20 -6.63
N ILE A 70 -0.52 -2.20 -5.88
CA ILE A 70 -0.55 -2.19 -4.42
C ILE A 70 -1.60 -1.19 -3.97
N VAL A 71 -2.48 -1.61 -3.06
CA VAL A 71 -3.34 -0.73 -2.27
C VAL A 71 -2.79 -0.68 -0.86
N MET A 72 -2.31 0.48 -0.44
CA MET A 72 -1.71 0.68 0.88
C MET A 72 -2.67 1.48 1.76
N ILE A 73 -2.98 0.94 2.94
CA ILE A 73 -3.88 1.54 3.92
C ILE A 73 -3.17 1.58 5.27
N THR A 74 -3.38 2.62 6.06
CA THR A 74 -2.88 2.68 7.45
C THR A 74 -4.04 2.84 8.42
N HIS A 75 -3.98 2.16 9.56
CA HIS A 75 -4.97 2.16 10.64
C HIS A 75 -4.29 2.04 12.00
N GLY A 76 -5.06 2.29 13.07
CA GLY A 76 -4.58 2.19 14.44
C GLY A 76 -4.11 3.53 14.99
N GLU A 77 -3.10 3.50 15.83
CA GLU A 77 -2.64 4.65 16.63
C GLU A 77 -1.32 5.26 16.14
N TYR A 78 -0.61 4.59 15.24
CA TYR A 78 0.76 4.95 14.84
C TYR A 78 0.84 5.57 13.45
N TYR A 79 1.82 6.45 13.27
CA TYR A 79 2.29 6.82 11.94
C TYR A 79 3.31 5.78 11.45
N HIS A 80 3.42 5.66 10.14
CA HIS A 80 4.35 4.75 9.48
C HIS A 80 5.00 5.43 8.27
N THR A 81 6.06 4.81 7.77
CA THR A 81 6.65 5.12 6.46
C THR A 81 6.68 3.84 5.64
N PHE A 82 5.76 3.67 4.69
CA PHE A 82 5.77 2.50 3.80
C PHE A 82 6.94 2.65 2.82
N HIS A 83 7.76 1.60 2.67
CA HIS A 83 8.90 1.57 1.75
C HIS A 83 8.95 0.23 0.99
N MET A 84 9.39 0.27 -0.27
CA MET A 84 9.56 -0.91 -1.11
C MET A 84 10.90 -0.89 -1.83
N HIS A 85 11.68 -1.96 -1.67
CA HIS A 85 13.00 -2.08 -2.27
C HIS A 85 12.90 -2.30 -3.78
N GLY A 86 13.88 -1.80 -4.54
CA GLY A 86 14.00 -2.04 -5.98
C GLY A 86 12.97 -1.32 -6.87
N HIS A 87 11.95 -0.70 -6.29
CA HIS A 87 10.81 -0.16 -7.04
C HIS A 87 10.45 1.25 -6.55
N ARG A 88 9.78 2.01 -7.42
CA ARG A 88 9.36 3.40 -7.15
C ARG A 88 8.06 3.70 -7.88
N TRP A 89 7.36 4.75 -7.46
CA TRP A 89 6.10 5.18 -8.06
C TRP A 89 5.97 6.70 -8.02
N ALA A 90 5.04 7.26 -8.79
CA ALA A 90 4.74 8.70 -8.74
C ALA A 90 3.78 9.03 -7.59
N ASP A 91 4.09 10.03 -6.77
CA ASP A 91 3.19 10.47 -5.69
C ASP A 91 2.03 11.32 -6.22
N ASN A 92 1.15 10.69 -6.98
CA ASN A 92 -0.02 11.31 -7.56
C ASN A 92 -1.20 10.33 -7.64
N ARG A 93 -2.29 10.79 -8.24
CA ARG A 93 -3.57 10.08 -8.24
C ARG A 93 -3.59 8.85 -9.15
N THR A 94 -2.94 8.91 -10.32
CA THR A 94 -2.79 7.79 -11.29
C THR A 94 -1.64 6.87 -10.94
N VAL A 95 -0.71 7.39 -10.16
CA VAL A 95 0.48 6.75 -9.64
C VAL A 95 1.49 6.33 -10.69
N MET A 96 1.27 6.84 -11.89
CA MET A 96 2.22 6.94 -12.99
C MET A 96 2.26 8.42 -13.35
N LEU A 97 3.44 8.91 -13.73
CA LEU A 97 3.54 10.23 -14.33
C LEU A 97 2.65 10.28 -15.57
N THR A 98 1.84 11.33 -15.69
CA THR A 98 0.94 11.52 -16.84
C THR A 98 1.68 11.89 -18.13
N GLY A 99 2.95 12.27 -18.00
CA GLY A 99 3.85 12.63 -19.09
C GLY A 99 5.12 13.30 -18.56
N PRO A 100 6.00 13.79 -19.44
CA PRO A 100 7.24 14.47 -19.05
C PRO A 100 7.03 15.79 -18.29
N ASP A 101 5.84 16.40 -18.43
CA ASP A 101 5.49 17.67 -17.78
C ASP A 101 4.83 17.49 -16.40
N ASP A 102 4.65 16.24 -15.95
CA ASP A 102 4.05 15.94 -14.64
C ASP A 102 5.08 16.22 -13.52
N PRO A 103 4.83 17.19 -12.62
CA PRO A 103 5.79 17.59 -11.59
C PRO A 103 5.76 16.70 -10.35
N SER A 104 4.95 15.63 -10.37
CA SER A 104 4.79 14.75 -9.21
C SER A 104 6.13 14.11 -8.83
N GLN A 105 6.37 14.01 -7.52
CA GLN A 105 7.58 13.36 -7.02
C GLN A 105 7.56 11.88 -7.39
N VAL A 106 8.70 11.33 -7.79
CA VAL A 106 8.90 9.89 -7.89
C VAL A 106 9.55 9.42 -6.60
N ILE A 107 8.89 8.51 -5.89
CA ILE A 107 9.22 8.09 -4.53
C ILE A 107 9.26 6.57 -4.42
N ASP A 108 10.00 6.06 -3.44
CA ASP A 108 10.00 4.65 -3.02
C ASP A 108 9.59 4.49 -1.55
N TYR A 109 9.29 5.60 -0.88
CA TYR A 109 8.79 5.65 0.48
C TYR A 109 7.71 6.73 0.63
N LYS A 110 6.74 6.51 1.53
CA LYS A 110 5.72 7.50 1.86
C LYS A 110 5.33 7.42 3.33
N ILE A 111 5.33 8.57 4.03
CA ILE A 111 4.74 8.69 5.36
C ILE A 111 3.20 8.56 5.27
N CYS A 112 2.60 7.82 6.20
CA CYS A 112 1.17 7.58 6.28
C CYS A 112 0.72 7.49 7.75
N GLY A 113 -0.48 7.99 8.04
CA GLY A 113 -1.10 7.93 9.35
C GLY A 113 -2.45 7.20 9.33
N PRO A 114 -3.10 7.05 10.49
CA PRO A 114 -4.36 6.34 10.57
C PRO A 114 -5.43 6.90 9.62
N ALA A 115 -6.09 5.98 8.92
CA ALA A 115 -7.07 6.18 7.85
C ALA A 115 -6.54 6.71 6.51
N ASP A 116 -5.23 6.94 6.35
CA ASP A 116 -4.65 7.21 5.03
C ASP A 116 -4.79 5.99 4.12
N SER A 117 -5.06 6.25 2.84
CA SER A 117 -4.95 5.25 1.79
C SER A 117 -4.38 5.85 0.52
N PHE A 118 -3.53 5.06 -0.12
CA PHE A 118 -3.00 5.33 -1.45
C PHE A 118 -2.84 3.99 -2.17
N GLY A 119 -2.41 4.04 -3.41
CA GLY A 119 -2.02 2.85 -4.13
C GLY A 119 -1.01 3.22 -5.19
N PHE A 120 -0.52 2.22 -5.91
CA PHE A 120 0.40 2.40 -7.02
C PHE A 120 0.42 1.17 -7.90
N GLN A 121 0.89 1.34 -9.14
CA GLN A 121 1.26 0.23 -9.99
C GLN A 121 2.75 0.29 -10.29
N ILE A 122 3.38 -0.87 -10.31
CA ILE A 122 4.78 -1.06 -10.73
C ILE A 122 4.82 -2.11 -11.84
N ILE A 123 5.90 -2.08 -12.61
CA ILE A 123 6.32 -3.24 -13.40
C ILE A 123 7.32 -4.01 -12.54
N ALA A 124 6.98 -5.25 -12.19
CA ALA A 124 7.79 -6.07 -11.30
C ALA A 124 9.19 -6.29 -11.89
N GLY A 125 10.22 -5.93 -11.12
CA GLY A 125 11.61 -6.07 -11.53
C GLY A 125 12.08 -5.12 -12.64
N GLU A 126 11.35 -4.05 -12.95
CA GLU A 126 11.74 -3.09 -13.98
C GLU A 126 13.11 -2.46 -13.68
N GLY A 127 14.10 -2.76 -14.54
CA GLY A 127 15.47 -2.26 -14.41
C GLY A 127 16.27 -2.85 -13.23
N VAL A 128 15.67 -3.71 -12.40
CA VAL A 128 16.32 -4.30 -11.21
C VAL A 128 16.34 -5.83 -11.21
N GLY A 129 15.50 -6.50 -12.01
CA GLY A 129 15.48 -7.95 -12.16
C GLY A 129 14.69 -8.70 -11.08
N ALA A 130 14.75 -10.04 -11.15
CA ALA A 130 14.09 -10.93 -10.20
C ALA A 130 14.87 -11.00 -8.88
N ASP A 131 14.18 -10.85 -7.75
CA ASP A 131 14.74 -11.06 -6.40
C ASP A 131 13.61 -11.14 -5.36
N ALA A 132 13.96 -11.44 -4.11
CA ALA A 132 13.11 -11.27 -2.93
C ALA A 132 13.16 -9.80 -2.45
N TRP A 133 12.44 -8.92 -3.14
CA TRP A 133 12.39 -7.50 -2.82
C TRP A 133 11.57 -7.21 -1.56
N MET A 134 12.22 -6.67 -0.52
CA MET A 134 11.53 -6.34 0.73
C MET A 134 10.57 -5.15 0.56
N TYR A 135 9.48 -5.20 1.31
CA TYR A 135 8.73 -4.00 1.67
C TYR A 135 8.59 -3.97 3.20
N HIS A 136 8.65 -2.79 3.80
CA HIS A 136 8.57 -2.67 5.26
C HIS A 136 8.17 -1.25 5.70
N CYS A 137 7.82 -1.12 6.97
CA CYS A 137 7.81 0.18 7.62
C CYS A 137 9.26 0.65 7.80
N HIS A 138 9.57 1.91 7.44
CA HIS A 138 10.94 2.45 7.56
C HIS A 138 11.16 3.19 8.89
N VAL A 139 10.18 3.21 9.80
CA VAL A 139 10.44 3.60 11.19
C VAL A 139 11.26 2.48 11.82
N GLN A 140 12.49 2.78 12.25
CA GLN A 140 13.50 1.77 12.55
C GLN A 140 13.12 0.73 13.62
N SER A 141 12.23 1.07 14.56
CA SER A 141 11.77 0.17 15.61
C SER A 141 10.51 -0.61 15.26
N HIS A 142 9.89 -0.32 14.12
CA HIS A 142 8.66 -0.98 13.65
C HIS A 142 8.97 -2.25 12.86
#